data_AF-A0A525J768-F1
#
_entry.id   AF-A0A525J768-F1
#
_cell.length_a   1.000
_cell.length_b   1.000
_cell.length_c   1.000
_cell.angle_alpha   90.00
_cell.angle_beta   90.00
_cell.angle_gamma   90.00
#
_symmetry.space_group_name_H-M   'P 1'
#
loop_
_entity.id
_entity.type
_entity.pdbx_description
1 polymer ?
#
loop_
_entity_poly.entity_id
_entity_poly.type
_entity_poly.pdbx_seq_one_letter_code
_entity_poly.pdbx_strand_id
1 'polypeptide(L)'
;MLQAVLEEEGSLSGHVIDERDNMSSSSMYRSRFGSLLRAYTMIGYLPDRDYRYVEINRTLRQSYPKLLAEVTAELQNAGGHLFCDPVSELLFINDEFTASLVIARSFESQNGSLRWRLRFDTGMVPDITIAVRMDRSNERPQDYYIFPSIDMNTNRLRLAEDNALSLDAYRFDSLDFFYSMAARSTFREAA
;
A
#
# COMPACT_ATOMS: atom_id res chain seq x y z
N MET A 1 32.08 5.15 11.81
CA MET A 1 30.91 5.48 12.67
C MET A 1 29.97 4.30 12.76
N LEU A 2 29.10 4.00 11.78
CA LEU A 2 28.21 2.83 11.87
C LEU A 2 28.95 1.50 12.09
N GLN A 3 30.12 1.32 11.47
CA GLN A 3 30.96 0.14 11.66
C GLN A 3 31.48 -0.02 13.09
N ALA A 4 31.78 1.08 13.78
CA ALA A 4 32.22 1.04 15.17
C ALA A 4 31.08 0.60 16.12
N VAL A 5 29.86 1.08 15.88
CA VAL A 5 28.70 0.64 16.67
C VAL A 5 28.37 -0.83 16.39
N LEU A 6 28.55 -1.29 15.15
CA LEU A 6 28.38 -2.69 14.82
C LEU A 6 29.40 -3.59 15.56
N GLU A 7 30.66 -3.16 15.64
CA GLU A 7 31.72 -3.88 16.36
C GLU A 7 31.46 -3.91 17.88
N GLU A 8 30.87 -2.86 18.45
CA GLU A 8 30.58 -2.76 19.88
C GLU A 8 29.30 -3.52 20.31
N GLU A 9 28.20 -3.36 19.57
CA GLU A 9 26.87 -3.85 19.97
C GLU A 9 26.48 -5.16 19.25
N GLY A 10 27.26 -5.59 18.25
CA GLY A 10 26.98 -6.77 17.43
C GLY A 10 25.76 -6.65 16.51
N SER A 11 24.97 -5.57 16.63
CA SER A 11 23.82 -5.30 15.78
C SER A 11 23.55 -3.80 15.61
N LEU A 12 22.88 -3.43 14.50
CA LEU A 12 22.45 -2.05 14.26
C LEU A 12 20.93 -1.99 14.13
N SER A 13 20.34 -1.03 14.85
CA SER A 13 18.98 -0.60 14.64
C SER A 13 18.90 0.93 14.73
N GLY A 14 17.82 1.52 14.21
CA GLY A 14 17.61 2.95 14.34
C GLY A 14 17.64 3.42 15.80
N HIS A 15 17.10 2.61 16.71
CA HIS A 15 17.08 2.88 18.13
C HIS A 15 18.50 2.88 18.75
N VAL A 16 19.30 1.84 18.46
CA VAL A 16 20.70 1.75 18.93
C VAL A 16 21.55 2.94 18.46
N ILE A 17 21.29 3.44 17.25
CA ILE A 17 21.96 4.64 16.74
C ILE A 17 21.51 5.89 17.50
N ASP A 18 20.20 6.04 17.72
CA ASP A 18 19.62 7.23 18.36
C ASP A 18 19.96 7.33 19.86
N GLU A 19 20.34 6.23 20.51
CA GLU A 19 20.81 6.19 21.91
C GLU A 19 22.28 6.57 22.11
N ARG A 20 23.06 6.75 21.04
CA ARG A 20 24.47 7.13 21.12
C ARG A 20 24.63 8.65 21.00
N ASP A 21 25.00 9.30 22.11
CA ASP A 21 25.12 10.77 22.21
C ASP A 21 26.13 11.40 21.22
N ASN A 22 27.15 10.65 20.77
CA ASN A 22 28.21 11.14 19.88
C ASN A 22 28.09 10.64 18.42
N MET A 23 26.89 10.27 17.98
CA MET A 23 26.64 9.81 16.61
C MET A 23 25.54 10.63 15.91
N SER A 24 25.60 10.68 14.57
CA SER A 24 24.47 11.17 13.78
C SER A 24 23.24 10.30 14.02
N SER A 25 22.07 10.93 14.20
CA SER A 25 20.83 10.19 14.40
C SER A 25 20.49 9.27 13.23
N SER A 26 19.69 8.26 13.50
CA SER A 26 19.18 7.32 12.51
C SER A 26 18.42 8.03 11.38
N SER A 27 17.80 9.18 11.68
CA SER A 27 17.15 10.06 10.70
C SER A 27 18.13 10.79 9.78
N MET A 28 19.30 11.20 10.27
CA MET A 28 20.36 11.79 9.44
C MET A 28 20.94 10.76 8.46
N TYR A 29 21.15 9.53 8.90
CA TYR A 29 21.55 8.44 8.01
C TYR A 29 20.49 8.15 6.94
N ARG A 30 19.19 8.15 7.30
CA ARG A 30 18.09 8.03 6.33
C ARG A 30 18.10 9.15 5.29
N SER A 31 18.29 10.39 5.72
CA SER A 31 18.34 11.54 4.81
C SER A 31 19.52 11.44 3.83
N ARG A 32 20.71 11.12 4.34
CA ARG A 32 21.95 11.08 3.54
C ARG A 32 22.02 9.90 2.58
N PHE A 33 21.60 8.72 3.02
CA PHE A 33 21.74 7.47 2.26
C PHE A 33 20.41 6.98 1.66
N GLY A 34 19.32 7.71 1.88
CA GLY A 34 17.98 7.35 1.44
C GLY A 34 17.25 6.38 2.38
N SER A 35 17.94 5.43 3.00
CA SER A 35 17.37 4.53 4.02
C SER A 35 18.44 4.02 4.98
N LEU A 36 18.03 3.60 6.19
CA LEU A 36 18.96 2.99 7.16
C LEU A 36 19.57 1.71 6.61
N LEU A 37 18.77 0.89 5.92
CA LEU A 37 19.26 -0.33 5.30
C LEU A 37 20.39 -0.03 4.30
N ARG A 38 20.22 0.98 3.45
CA ARG A 38 21.27 1.38 2.51
C ARG A 38 22.53 1.84 3.23
N ALA A 39 22.40 2.57 4.34
CA ALA A 39 23.55 2.93 5.18
C ALA A 39 24.25 1.69 5.80
N TYR A 40 23.49 0.67 6.20
CA TYR A 40 24.03 -0.61 6.69
C TYR A 40 24.72 -1.43 5.60
N THR A 41 24.15 -1.49 4.39
CA THR A 41 24.75 -2.22 3.27
C THR A 41 26.09 -1.61 2.85
N MET A 42 26.26 -0.28 2.96
CA MET A 42 27.54 0.40 2.67
C MET A 42 28.69 -0.08 3.57
N ILE A 43 28.41 -0.66 4.74
CA ILE A 43 29.40 -1.24 5.65
C ILE A 43 29.34 -2.77 5.71
N GLY A 44 28.63 -3.41 4.77
CA GLY A 44 28.49 -4.87 4.72
C GLY A 44 27.58 -5.48 5.80
N TYR A 45 26.81 -4.65 6.52
CA TYR A 45 25.89 -5.15 7.56
C TYR A 45 24.52 -5.49 6.99
N LEU A 46 24.08 -6.72 7.22
CA LEU A 46 22.73 -7.22 6.94
C LEU A 46 22.01 -7.44 8.27
N PRO A 47 21.05 -6.58 8.64
CA PRO A 47 20.33 -6.73 9.91
C PRO A 47 19.49 -8.00 9.93
N ASP A 48 19.45 -8.65 11.09
CA ASP A 48 18.65 -9.86 11.34
C ASP A 48 17.13 -9.57 11.37
N ARG A 49 16.76 -8.33 11.74
CA ARG A 49 15.38 -7.85 11.63
C ARG A 49 15.13 -7.28 10.25
N ASP A 50 14.11 -7.80 9.59
CA ASP A 50 13.79 -7.56 8.19
C ASP A 50 13.54 -6.07 7.89
N TYR A 51 14.58 -5.28 7.62
CA TYR A 51 14.48 -3.86 7.22
C TYR A 51 14.06 -3.68 5.75
N ARG A 52 13.91 -4.78 4.99
CA ARG A 52 13.53 -4.73 3.55
C ARG A 52 12.19 -4.04 3.34
N TYR A 53 11.28 -4.13 4.32
CA TYR A 53 9.97 -3.45 4.21
C TYR A 53 10.07 -1.93 4.11
N VAL A 54 11.13 -1.30 4.62
CA VAL A 54 11.27 0.17 4.58
C VAL A 54 11.49 0.63 3.15
N GLU A 55 12.40 -0.04 2.43
CA GLU A 55 12.67 0.27 1.03
C GLU A 55 11.47 -0.11 0.15
N ILE A 56 10.85 -1.28 0.39
CA ILE A 56 9.63 -1.68 -0.32
C ILE A 56 8.53 -0.63 -0.11
N ASN A 57 8.25 -0.21 1.13
CA ASN A 57 7.24 0.82 1.39
C ASN A 57 7.59 2.15 0.71
N ARG A 58 8.88 2.49 0.58
CA ARG A 58 9.30 3.69 -0.16
C ARG A 58 8.97 3.55 -1.64
N THR A 59 9.34 2.43 -2.26
CA THR A 59 9.03 2.15 -3.67
C THR A 59 7.52 2.16 -3.92
N LEU A 60 6.73 1.52 -3.04
CA LEU A 60 5.27 1.50 -3.15
C LEU A 60 4.65 2.90 -3.03
N ARG A 61 5.18 3.76 -2.14
CA ARG A 61 4.75 5.16 -2.05
C ARG A 61 5.10 5.97 -3.30
N GLN A 62 6.23 5.66 -3.95
CA GLN A 62 6.62 6.30 -5.20
C GLN A 62 5.78 5.81 -6.38
N SER A 63 5.32 4.56 -6.38
CA SER A 63 4.45 4.02 -7.43
C SER A 63 2.98 4.41 -7.25
N TYR A 64 2.55 4.74 -6.02
CA TYR A 64 1.16 5.04 -5.71
C TYR A 64 0.55 6.15 -6.60
N PRO A 65 1.18 7.34 -6.79
CA PRO A 65 0.61 8.38 -7.65
C PRO A 65 0.41 7.92 -9.09
N LYS A 66 1.30 7.07 -9.60
CA LYS A 66 1.19 6.50 -10.96
C LYS A 66 -0.03 5.58 -11.05
N LEU A 67 -0.18 4.68 -10.08
CA LEU A 67 -1.32 3.76 -10.01
C LEU A 67 -2.65 4.51 -9.86
N LEU A 68 -2.69 5.54 -9.00
CA LEU A 68 -3.86 6.40 -8.85
C LEU A 68 -4.22 7.08 -10.18
N ALA A 69 -3.23 7.65 -10.88
CA ALA A 69 -3.42 8.26 -12.19
C ALA A 69 -3.98 7.26 -13.21
N GLU A 70 -3.43 6.03 -13.27
CA GLU A 70 -3.93 4.96 -14.14
C GLU A 70 -5.40 4.62 -13.85
N VAL A 71 -5.76 4.41 -12.57
CA VAL A 71 -7.15 4.13 -12.16
C VAL A 71 -8.09 5.27 -12.52
N THR A 72 -7.70 6.52 -12.27
CA THR A 72 -8.54 7.68 -12.58
C THR A 72 -8.73 7.87 -14.09
N ALA A 73 -7.70 7.60 -14.89
CA ALA A 73 -7.79 7.70 -16.35
C ALA A 73 -8.73 6.63 -16.92
N GLU A 74 -8.65 5.39 -16.44
CA GLU A 74 -9.54 4.31 -16.89
C GLU A 74 -11.00 4.56 -16.49
N LEU A 75 -11.25 5.08 -15.28
CA LEU A 75 -12.60 5.50 -14.88
C LEU A 75 -13.17 6.61 -15.77
N GLN A 76 -12.34 7.58 -16.17
CA GLN A 76 -12.76 8.63 -17.11
C GLN A 76 -13.01 8.05 -18.51
N ASN A 77 -12.16 7.14 -18.98
CA ASN A 77 -12.33 6.45 -20.26
C ASN A 77 -13.62 5.60 -20.30
N ALA A 78 -14.02 5.03 -19.16
CA ALA A 78 -15.30 4.34 -19.00
C ALA A 78 -16.52 5.29 -19.03
N GLY A 79 -16.30 6.61 -19.10
CA GLY A 79 -17.34 7.63 -19.14
C GLY A 79 -17.75 8.17 -17.77
N GLY A 80 -16.98 7.88 -16.73
CA GLY A 80 -17.20 8.40 -15.38
C GLY A 80 -16.77 9.86 -15.23
N HIS A 81 -17.50 10.62 -14.43
CA HIS A 81 -17.07 11.92 -13.93
C HIS A 81 -16.29 11.72 -12.64
N LEU A 82 -15.09 12.29 -12.54
CA LEU A 82 -14.20 12.10 -11.41
C LEU A 82 -13.73 13.42 -10.80
N PHE A 83 -13.78 13.47 -9.48
CA PHE A 83 -13.07 14.45 -8.67
C PHE A 83 -12.22 13.70 -7.64
N CYS A 84 -10.92 14.01 -7.59
CA CYS A 84 -10.01 13.47 -6.58
C CYS A 84 -9.68 14.59 -5.61
N ASP A 85 -9.98 14.40 -4.32
CA ASP A 85 -9.63 15.39 -3.31
C ASP A 85 -8.09 15.43 -3.14
N PRO A 86 -7.44 16.59 -3.30
CA PRO A 86 -5.98 16.67 -3.33
C PRO A 86 -5.31 16.44 -1.98
N VAL A 87 -6.06 16.42 -0.87
CA VAL A 87 -5.54 16.28 0.49
C VAL A 87 -5.70 14.85 0.99
N SER A 88 -6.90 14.31 0.83
CA SER A 88 -7.30 12.97 1.29
C SER A 88 -7.10 11.90 0.22
N GLU A 89 -6.97 12.28 -1.06
CA GLU A 89 -6.90 11.36 -2.21
C GLU A 89 -8.17 10.49 -2.37
N LEU A 90 -9.27 10.92 -1.75
CA LEU A 90 -10.58 10.30 -1.90
C LEU A 90 -11.13 10.59 -3.30
N LEU A 91 -11.57 9.53 -3.98
CA LEU A 91 -12.17 9.61 -5.30
C LEU A 91 -13.68 9.77 -5.17
N PHE A 92 -14.23 10.83 -5.77
CA PHE A 92 -15.65 11.05 -5.96
C PHE A 92 -16.00 10.69 -7.40
N ILE A 93 -16.88 9.72 -7.58
CA ILE A 93 -17.22 9.14 -8.87
C ILE A 93 -18.70 9.40 -9.16
N ASN A 94 -18.97 10.06 -10.28
CA ASN A 94 -20.31 10.42 -10.77
C ASN A 94 -21.20 11.23 -9.81
N ASP A 95 -20.64 11.78 -8.74
CA ASP A 95 -21.39 12.32 -7.59
C ASP A 95 -22.33 11.28 -6.93
N GLU A 96 -22.05 9.98 -7.14
CA GLU A 96 -22.89 8.85 -6.71
C GLU A 96 -22.25 8.06 -5.59
N PHE A 97 -20.94 7.84 -5.64
CA PHE A 97 -20.21 7.09 -4.63
C PHE A 97 -18.76 7.55 -4.51
N THR A 98 -18.15 7.18 -3.40
CA THR A 98 -16.76 7.49 -3.06
C THR A 98 -15.91 6.23 -3.03
N ALA A 99 -14.65 6.35 -3.46
CA ALA A 99 -13.70 5.26 -3.45
C ALA A 99 -12.33 5.69 -2.94
N SER A 100 -11.65 4.79 -2.24
CA SER A 100 -10.24 4.95 -1.86
C SER A 100 -9.39 3.84 -2.47
N LEU A 101 -8.11 4.13 -2.70
CA LEU A 101 -7.15 3.17 -3.22
C LEU A 101 -6.08 2.88 -2.16
N VAL A 102 -5.81 1.61 -1.87
CA VAL A 102 -4.81 1.20 -0.89
C VAL A 102 -3.88 0.15 -1.49
N ILE A 103 -2.57 0.38 -1.42
CA ILE A 103 -1.58 -0.64 -1.79
C ILE A 103 -1.33 -1.56 -0.61
N ALA A 104 -1.66 -2.84 -0.77
CA ALA A 104 -1.39 -3.88 0.20
C ALA A 104 -0.03 -4.54 -0.13
N ARG A 105 0.98 -4.24 0.69
CA ARG A 105 2.31 -4.86 0.61
C ARG A 105 2.25 -6.33 1.01
N SER A 106 2.87 -7.20 0.21
CA SER A 106 3.11 -8.59 0.56
C SER A 106 4.25 -8.74 1.56
N PHE A 107 4.12 -9.70 2.46
CA PHE A 107 5.22 -10.16 3.30
C PHE A 107 5.09 -11.66 3.53
N GLU A 108 6.23 -12.33 3.62
CA GLU A 108 6.27 -13.76 3.91
C GLU A 108 6.19 -13.99 5.42
N SER A 109 5.37 -14.98 5.79
CA SER A 109 5.37 -15.55 7.13
C SER A 109 6.58 -16.48 7.31
N GLN A 110 6.87 -16.91 8.54
CA GLN A 110 7.97 -17.84 8.84
C GLN A 110 7.90 -19.16 8.05
N ASN A 111 6.69 -19.57 7.65
CA ASN A 111 6.44 -20.75 6.83
C ASN A 111 6.47 -20.48 5.31
N GLY A 112 6.87 -19.28 4.87
CA GLY A 112 6.97 -18.91 3.45
C GLY A 112 5.65 -18.53 2.77
N SER A 113 4.52 -18.57 3.48
CA SER A 113 3.22 -18.15 2.92
C SER A 113 3.13 -16.63 2.82
N LEU A 114 2.52 -16.12 1.75
CA LEU A 114 2.31 -14.68 1.58
C LEU A 114 1.13 -14.17 2.41
N ARG A 115 1.33 -12.97 2.96
CA ARG A 115 0.35 -12.25 3.77
C ARG A 115 0.32 -10.79 3.37
N TRP A 116 -0.86 -10.19 3.50
CA TRP A 116 -1.07 -8.77 3.26
C TRP A 116 -1.81 -8.15 4.43
N ARG A 117 -1.44 -6.92 4.77
CA ARG A 117 -2.07 -6.17 5.87
C ARG A 117 -2.68 -4.90 5.30
N LEU A 118 -4.00 -4.83 5.35
CA LEU A 118 -4.75 -3.66 4.95
C LEU A 118 -5.12 -2.84 6.18
N ARG A 119 -5.08 -1.54 6.01
CA ARG A 119 -5.62 -0.56 6.95
C ARG A 119 -6.63 0.25 6.18
N PHE A 120 -7.88 0.17 6.58
CA PHE A 120 -8.91 1.05 6.05
C PHE A 120 -8.74 2.41 6.74
N ASP A 121 -8.73 3.47 5.94
CA ASP A 121 -8.55 4.81 6.50
C ASP A 121 -9.83 5.26 7.18
N THR A 122 -9.83 5.19 8.50
CA THR A 122 -10.98 5.54 9.36
C THR A 122 -11.36 7.01 9.27
N GLY A 123 -10.50 7.87 8.72
CA GLY A 123 -10.77 9.30 8.58
C GLY A 123 -11.64 9.63 7.37
N MET A 124 -11.64 8.80 6.33
CA MET A 124 -12.25 9.12 5.02
C MET A 124 -13.61 8.45 4.77
N VAL A 125 -13.87 7.31 5.42
CA VAL A 125 -15.12 6.52 5.31
C VAL A 125 -15.64 6.43 3.85
N PRO A 126 -14.84 5.92 2.90
CA PRO A 126 -15.28 5.77 1.51
C PRO A 126 -16.42 4.74 1.41
N ASP A 127 -17.23 4.79 0.36
CA ASP A 127 -18.22 3.73 0.09
C ASP A 127 -17.52 2.43 -0.35
N ILE A 128 -16.40 2.57 -1.09
CA ILE A 128 -15.63 1.45 -1.64
C ILE A 128 -14.13 1.63 -1.32
N THR A 129 -13.46 0.56 -0.90
CA THR A 129 -12.00 0.49 -0.81
C THR A 129 -11.45 -0.48 -1.84
N ILE A 130 -10.63 0.03 -2.75
CA ILE A 130 -9.88 -0.75 -3.73
C ILE A 130 -8.53 -1.08 -3.11
N ALA A 131 -8.31 -2.36 -2.80
CA ALA A 131 -7.03 -2.83 -2.29
C ALA A 131 -6.23 -3.53 -3.37
N VAL A 132 -5.06 -2.99 -3.69
CA VAL A 132 -4.15 -3.54 -4.68
C VAL A 132 -3.18 -4.48 -3.98
N ARG A 133 -3.35 -5.78 -4.20
CA ARG A 133 -2.51 -6.81 -3.59
C ARG A 133 -1.22 -6.91 -4.38
N MET A 134 -0.09 -6.58 -3.77
CA MET A 134 1.21 -6.67 -4.44
C MET A 134 1.71 -8.11 -4.50
N ASP A 135 2.45 -8.46 -5.54
CA ASP A 135 3.13 -9.75 -5.69
C ASP A 135 4.23 -9.97 -4.65
N ARG A 136 4.89 -11.15 -4.70
CA ARG A 136 5.96 -11.52 -3.77
C ARG A 136 7.14 -10.53 -3.77
N SER A 137 7.50 -9.97 -4.93
CA SER A 137 8.57 -8.96 -5.03
C SER A 137 8.11 -7.54 -4.64
N ASN A 138 6.80 -7.31 -4.51
CA ASN A 138 6.18 -6.01 -4.31
C ASN A 138 6.43 -5.02 -5.46
N GLU A 139 6.57 -5.53 -6.67
CA GLU A 139 6.87 -4.72 -7.85
C GLU A 139 5.62 -4.52 -8.72
N ARG A 140 4.69 -5.47 -8.69
CA ARG A 140 3.49 -5.46 -9.53
C ARG A 140 2.23 -5.82 -8.74
N PRO A 141 1.06 -5.27 -9.11
CA PRO A 141 -0.22 -5.81 -8.67
C PRO A 141 -0.33 -7.29 -9.06
N GLN A 142 -0.68 -8.12 -8.08
CA GLN A 142 -1.04 -9.52 -8.26
C GLN A 142 -2.53 -9.65 -8.59
N ASP A 143 -3.38 -8.94 -7.84
CA ASP A 143 -4.82 -8.84 -8.03
C ASP A 143 -5.38 -7.69 -7.17
N TYR A 144 -6.70 -7.54 -7.23
CA TYR A 144 -7.44 -6.45 -6.60
C TYR A 144 -8.53 -7.00 -5.70
N TYR A 145 -8.79 -6.31 -4.60
CA TYR A 145 -10.02 -6.50 -3.83
C TYR A 145 -10.84 -5.22 -3.85
N ILE A 146 -12.14 -5.34 -4.08
CA ILE A 146 -13.07 -4.21 -4.08
C ILE A 146 -14.01 -4.40 -2.90
N PHE A 147 -13.68 -3.76 -1.78
CA PHE A 147 -14.43 -3.90 -0.53
C PHE A 147 -15.48 -2.79 -0.39
N PRO A 148 -16.78 -3.11 -0.36
CA PRO A 148 -17.79 -2.15 0.03
C PRO A 148 -17.73 -1.95 1.55
N SER A 149 -17.73 -0.70 2.00
CA SER A 149 -17.54 -0.38 3.43
C SER A 149 -18.65 -0.91 4.32
N ILE A 150 -19.86 -1.12 3.78
CA ILE A 150 -20.98 -1.73 4.51
C ILE A 150 -20.68 -3.17 4.98
N ASP A 151 -19.83 -3.90 4.25
CA ASP A 151 -19.44 -5.26 4.62
C ASP A 151 -18.19 -5.29 5.50
N MET A 152 -17.48 -4.15 5.63
CA MET A 152 -16.22 -4.05 6.37
C MET A 152 -16.44 -3.59 7.81
N ASN A 153 -16.61 -4.55 8.73
CA ASN A 153 -16.77 -4.28 10.16
C ASN A 153 -15.45 -4.07 10.93
N THR A 154 -14.33 -3.85 10.24
CA THR A 154 -13.00 -3.72 10.86
C THR A 154 -12.14 -2.69 10.14
N ASN A 155 -11.31 -1.98 10.90
CA ASN A 155 -10.33 -1.02 10.37
C ASN A 155 -9.04 -1.69 9.87
N ARG A 156 -8.88 -2.99 10.17
CA ARG A 156 -7.70 -3.78 9.78
C ARG A 156 -8.13 -5.14 9.27
N LEU A 157 -7.66 -5.47 8.08
CA LEU A 157 -7.87 -6.78 7.46
C LEU A 157 -6.53 -7.42 7.14
N ARG A 158 -6.45 -8.73 7.35
CA ARG A 158 -5.29 -9.54 6.98
C ARG A 158 -5.72 -10.52 5.90
N LEU A 159 -5.10 -10.43 4.73
CA LEU A 159 -5.30 -11.39 3.66
C LEU A 159 -4.16 -12.42 3.68
N ALA A 160 -4.50 -13.64 3.26
CA ALA A 160 -3.59 -14.73 2.96
C ALA A 160 -3.70 -15.10 1.48
N GLU A 161 -2.89 -16.07 1.06
CA GLU A 161 -2.98 -16.64 -0.30
C GLU A 161 -4.35 -17.28 -0.51
N ASP A 162 -4.81 -18.05 0.48
CA ASP A 162 -6.15 -18.64 0.55
C ASP A 162 -6.94 -17.97 1.69
N ASN A 163 -8.08 -17.35 1.37
CA ASN A 163 -8.95 -16.71 2.37
C ASN A 163 -10.26 -17.49 2.53
N ALA A 164 -11.11 -17.03 3.46
CA ALA A 164 -12.47 -17.51 3.52
C ALA A 164 -13.25 -17.03 2.28
N LEU A 165 -14.20 -17.84 1.80
CA LEU A 165 -15.05 -17.52 0.64
C LEU A 165 -15.71 -16.14 0.72
N SER A 166 -16.02 -15.68 1.94
CA SER A 166 -16.60 -14.35 2.16
C SER A 166 -15.67 -13.21 1.75
N LEU A 167 -14.34 -13.40 1.81
CA LEU A 167 -13.38 -12.40 1.34
C LEU A 167 -13.08 -12.58 -0.15
N ASP A 168 -12.95 -13.83 -0.61
CA ASP A 168 -12.63 -14.12 -2.01
C ASP A 168 -13.73 -13.68 -2.98
N ALA A 169 -14.97 -13.51 -2.51
CA ALA A 169 -16.07 -12.91 -3.28
C ALA A 169 -15.79 -11.47 -3.75
N TYR A 170 -14.89 -10.75 -3.07
CA TYR A 170 -14.49 -9.38 -3.42
C TYR A 170 -13.19 -9.33 -4.22
N ARG A 171 -12.60 -10.46 -4.60
CA ARG A 171 -11.33 -10.55 -5.32
C ARG A 171 -11.57 -10.51 -6.83
N PHE A 172 -10.76 -9.71 -7.52
CA PHE A 172 -10.81 -9.54 -8.97
C PHE A 172 -9.40 -9.54 -9.55
N ASP A 173 -9.24 -10.14 -10.73
CA ASP A 173 -7.95 -10.14 -11.46
C ASP A 173 -7.66 -8.79 -12.13
N SER A 174 -8.69 -7.98 -12.40
CA SER A 174 -8.62 -6.64 -12.97
C SER A 174 -9.62 -5.69 -12.30
N LEU A 175 -9.47 -4.39 -12.57
CA LEU A 175 -10.42 -3.37 -12.13
C LEU A 175 -11.56 -3.13 -13.13
N ASP A 176 -11.71 -3.96 -14.17
CA ASP A 176 -12.72 -3.74 -15.21
C ASP A 176 -14.14 -3.71 -14.65
N PHE A 177 -14.43 -4.56 -13.66
CA PHE A 177 -15.69 -4.54 -12.94
C PHE A 177 -15.92 -3.18 -12.27
N PHE A 178 -14.91 -2.65 -11.59
CA PHE A 178 -14.99 -1.34 -10.96
C PHE A 178 -15.20 -0.21 -11.98
N TYR A 179 -14.48 -0.25 -13.10
CA TYR A 179 -14.66 0.73 -14.18
C TYR A 179 -16.06 0.67 -14.78
N SER A 180 -16.63 -0.53 -14.90
CA SER A 180 -18.02 -0.70 -15.38
C SER A 180 -19.06 -0.07 -14.44
N MET A 181 -18.77 0.06 -13.15
CA MET A 181 -19.67 0.75 -12.20
C MET A 181 -19.71 2.26 -12.44
N ALA A 182 -18.64 2.84 -13.00
CA ALA A 182 -18.61 4.25 -13.36
C ALA A 182 -19.22 4.53 -14.75
N ALA A 183 -19.45 3.50 -15.55
CA ALA A 183 -19.97 3.63 -16.89
C ALA A 183 -21.43 4.12 -16.87
N ARG A 184 -21.67 5.28 -17.48
CA ARG A 184 -23.04 5.82 -17.57
C ARG A 184 -23.85 5.06 -18.61
N SER A 185 -24.93 4.44 -18.14
CA SER A 185 -25.98 3.88 -19.00
C SER A 185 -27.06 4.94 -19.22
N THR A 186 -27.34 5.31 -20.47
CA THR A 186 -28.49 6.16 -20.77
C THR A 186 -29.78 5.35 -20.62
N PHE A 187 -30.45 5.47 -19.48
CA PHE A 187 -31.83 5.01 -19.39
C PHE A 187 -32.69 5.91 -20.27
N ARG A 188 -33.31 5.34 -21.31
CA ARG A 188 -34.38 6.03 -22.03
C ARG A 188 -35.53 6.23 -21.05
N GLU A 189 -35.77 7.47 -20.66
CA GLU A 189 -37.02 7.84 -19.98
C GLU A 189 -38.19 7.42 -20.88
N ALA A 190 -39.11 6.63 -20.34
CA ALA A 190 -40.36 6.30 -21.01
C ALA A 190 -41.20 7.59 -21.08
N ALA A 191 -41.54 8.00 -22.32
CA ALA A 191 -42.36 9.17 -22.62
C ALA A 191 -43.82 9.00 -22.18
#